data_AF-A0AAD9ZMD6-F1
#
_entry.id   AF-A0AAD9ZMD6-F1
#
_cell.length_a   1.000
_cell.length_b   1.000
_cell.length_c   1.000
_cell.angle_alpha   90.00
_cell.angle_beta   90.00
_cell.angle_gamma   90.00
#
_symmetry.space_group_name_H-M   'P 1'
#
loop_
_entity.id
_entity.type
_entity.pdbx_description
1 polymer ?
#
loop_
_entity_poly.entity_id
_entity_poly.type
_entity_poly.pdbx_seq_one_letter_code
_entity_poly.pdbx_strand_id
1 'polypeptide(L)'
;MDKLAVEKGWTDILRSECLKVMEGLWKGIQREKQMWFQKSRVNWIKEDDRNSRFFHCIANGKRRMNYIRDISFNGIRCSDPTDIRNGVLNFFKNHFDTESWSRSTIKKGVLKLLSLEEKVAFEGDLTKE
;
A
#
# COMPACT_ATOMS: atom_id res chain seq x y z
N MET A 1 35.58 -36.02 -13.13
CA MET A 1 35.86 -34.78 -12.36
C MET A 1 37.33 -34.50 -12.51
N ASP A 2 37.69 -34.01 -13.69
CA ASP A 2 39.07 -34.09 -14.16
C ASP A 2 39.86 -32.84 -13.83
N LYS A 3 41.05 -33.04 -13.27
CA LYS A 3 41.95 -32.04 -12.70
C LYS A 3 42.55 -31.07 -13.74
N LEU A 4 42.13 -31.20 -15.02
CA LEU A 4 42.58 -30.37 -16.15
C LEU A 4 41.76 -29.08 -16.33
N ALA A 5 40.58 -28.96 -15.71
CA ALA A 5 39.70 -27.79 -15.90
C ALA A 5 40.10 -26.55 -15.08
N VAL A 6 41.06 -26.69 -14.15
CA VAL A 6 41.48 -25.62 -13.25
C VAL A 6 42.66 -24.80 -13.82
N GLU A 7 43.42 -25.34 -14.78
CA GLU A 7 44.69 -24.73 -15.23
C GLU A 7 44.60 -23.87 -16.52
N LYS A 8 43.45 -23.85 -17.20
CA LYS A 8 43.25 -22.97 -18.35
C LYS A 8 41.95 -22.21 -18.14
N GLY A 9 42.00 -20.88 -18.06
CA GLY A 9 40.91 -19.92 -17.77
C GLY A 9 39.68 -19.92 -18.70
N TRP A 10 39.30 -21.10 -19.20
CA TRP A 10 38.15 -21.39 -20.03
C TRP A 10 36.85 -21.40 -19.23
N THR A 11 36.92 -21.60 -17.91
CA THR A 11 35.78 -21.44 -17.00
C THR A 11 35.36 -19.98 -16.84
N ASP A 12 36.33 -19.06 -16.77
CA ASP A 12 36.08 -17.62 -16.62
C ASP A 12 35.62 -16.96 -17.91
N ILE A 13 36.13 -17.40 -19.06
CA ILE A 13 35.68 -16.93 -20.38
C ILE A 13 34.23 -17.35 -20.63
N LEU A 14 33.90 -18.64 -20.44
CA LEU A 14 32.52 -19.13 -20.59
C LEU A 14 31.57 -18.47 -19.59
N ARG A 15 32.05 -18.23 -18.35
CA ARG A 15 31.28 -17.51 -17.32
C ARG A 15 31.06 -16.05 -17.70
N SER A 16 32.06 -15.36 -18.24
CA SER A 16 31.94 -13.98 -18.73
C SER A 16 30.93 -13.87 -19.86
N GLU A 17 30.95 -14.82 -20.80
CA GLU A 17 30.02 -14.86 -21.92
C GLU A 17 28.58 -15.15 -21.47
N CYS A 18 28.39 -16.13 -20.59
CA CYS A 18 27.09 -16.41 -19.95
C CYS A 18 26.56 -15.21 -19.15
N LEU A 19 27.43 -14.49 -18.43
CA LEU A 19 27.04 -13.29 -17.67
C LEU A 19 26.57 -12.15 -18.59
N LYS A 20 27.24 -11.94 -19.74
CA LYS A 20 26.82 -10.95 -20.74
C LYS A 20 25.45 -11.29 -21.34
N VAL A 21 25.23 -12.56 -21.67
CA VAL A 21 23.92 -13.03 -22.18
C VAL A 21 22.84 -12.84 -21.12
N MET A 22 23.12 -13.23 -19.87
CA MET A 22 22.21 -13.02 -18.74
C MET A 22 21.88 -11.55 -18.54
N GLU A 23 22.87 -10.66 -18.57
CA GLU A 23 22.65 -9.21 -18.43
C GLU A 23 21.75 -8.66 -19.55
N GLY A 24 21.95 -9.12 -20.79
CA GLY A 24 21.09 -8.78 -21.93
C GLY A 24 19.64 -9.23 -21.72
N LEU A 25 19.45 -10.46 -21.23
CA LEU A 25 18.13 -11.00 -20.89
C LEU A 25 17.46 -10.21 -19.76
N TRP A 26 18.19 -9.92 -18.69
CA TRP A 26 17.70 -9.10 -17.57
C TRP A 26 17.26 -7.72 -18.02
N LYS A 27 18.06 -7.05 -18.86
CA LYS A 27 17.69 -5.75 -19.46
C LYS A 27 16.45 -5.87 -20.37
N GLY A 28 16.29 -6.98 -21.09
CA GLY A 28 15.10 -7.28 -21.88
C GLY A 28 13.84 -7.37 -21.01
N ILE A 29 13.88 -8.22 -19.98
CA ILE A 29 12.78 -8.44 -19.04
C ILE A 29 12.41 -7.14 -18.32
N GLN A 30 13.39 -6.33 -17.94
CA GLN A 30 13.13 -5.07 -17.26
C GLN A 30 12.42 -4.05 -18.16
N ARG A 31 12.85 -3.93 -19.42
CA ARG A 31 12.17 -3.08 -20.42
C ARG A 31 10.76 -3.56 -20.69
N GLU A 32 10.56 -4.87 -20.80
CA GLU A 32 9.24 -5.46 -20.98
C GLU A 32 8.33 -5.19 -19.77
N LYS A 33 8.81 -5.37 -18.54
CA LYS A 33 8.07 -5.00 -17.32
C LYS A 33 7.66 -3.53 -17.30
N GLN A 34 8.56 -2.63 -17.66
CA GLN A 34 8.27 -1.19 -17.74
C GLN A 34 7.21 -0.89 -18.81
N MET A 35 7.31 -1.51 -19.98
CA MET A 35 6.33 -1.39 -21.06
C MET A 35 4.95 -1.87 -20.61
N TRP A 36 4.87 -3.03 -19.93
CA TRP A 36 3.61 -3.57 -19.40
C TRP A 36 3.01 -2.69 -18.31
N PHE A 37 3.84 -2.13 -17.41
CA PHE A 37 3.37 -1.19 -16.39
C PHE A 37 2.76 0.07 -17.02
N GLN A 38 3.44 0.65 -18.01
CA GLN A 38 2.95 1.82 -18.75
C GLN A 38 1.65 1.49 -19.50
N LYS A 39 1.61 0.37 -20.24
CA LYS A 39 0.40 -0.09 -20.94
C LYS A 39 -0.78 -0.31 -20.00
N SER A 40 -0.55 -0.92 -18.84
CA SER A 40 -1.59 -1.15 -17.83
C SER A 40 -2.18 0.17 -17.31
N ARG A 41 -1.34 1.16 -16.98
CA ARG A 41 -1.80 2.49 -16.55
C ARG A 41 -2.56 3.22 -17.65
N VAL A 42 -2.07 3.17 -18.89
CA VAL A 42 -2.77 3.78 -20.05
C VAL A 42 -4.12 3.10 -20.30
N ASN A 43 -4.18 1.78 -20.21
CA ASN A 43 -5.43 1.05 -20.33
C ASN A 43 -6.39 1.40 -19.20
N TRP A 44 -5.92 1.50 -17.95
CA TRP A 44 -6.74 1.96 -16.83
C TRP A 44 -7.32 3.36 -17.05
N ILE A 45 -6.54 4.30 -17.57
CA ILE A 45 -7.00 5.66 -17.86
C ILE A 45 -8.03 5.65 -19.01
N LYS A 46 -7.78 4.89 -20.08
CA LYS A 46 -8.69 4.78 -21.24
C LYS A 46 -9.99 4.05 -20.93
N GLU A 47 -9.94 3.08 -20.03
CA GLU A 47 -11.08 2.26 -19.67
C GLU A 47 -11.97 2.91 -18.60
N ASP A 48 -11.64 4.12 -18.12
CA ASP A 48 -12.45 4.91 -17.19
C ASP A 48 -12.98 4.07 -16.02
N ASP A 49 -12.06 3.66 -15.13
CA ASP A 49 -12.33 2.86 -13.92
C ASP A 49 -13.14 1.56 -14.13
N ARG A 50 -13.10 0.97 -15.34
CA ARG A 50 -13.67 -0.36 -15.60
C ARG A 50 -12.89 -1.52 -14.97
N ASN A 51 -11.89 -1.25 -14.12
CA ASN A 51 -11.37 -2.23 -13.17
C ASN A 51 -12.21 -2.30 -11.87
N SER A 52 -13.46 -1.83 -11.96
CA SER A 52 -14.47 -1.86 -10.92
C SER A 52 -14.58 -3.23 -10.24
N ARG A 53 -14.48 -4.36 -10.97
CA ARG A 53 -14.60 -5.70 -10.36
C ARG A 53 -13.54 -5.95 -9.28
N PHE A 54 -12.28 -5.60 -9.52
CA PHE A 54 -11.20 -5.82 -8.55
C PHE A 54 -11.40 -4.95 -7.30
N PHE A 55 -11.66 -3.66 -7.49
CA PHE A 55 -11.86 -2.73 -6.38
C PHE A 55 -13.16 -2.99 -5.63
N HIS A 56 -14.24 -3.35 -6.32
CA HIS A 56 -15.50 -3.77 -5.69
C HIS A 56 -15.32 -5.08 -4.92
N CYS A 57 -14.56 -6.05 -5.43
CA CYS A 57 -14.24 -7.26 -4.66
C CYS A 57 -13.51 -6.93 -3.37
N ILE A 58 -12.50 -6.06 -3.42
CA ILE A 58 -11.77 -5.60 -2.21
C ILE A 58 -12.69 -4.83 -1.27
N ALA A 59 -13.46 -3.87 -1.77
CA ALA A 59 -14.38 -3.06 -0.98
C ALA A 59 -15.47 -3.91 -0.32
N ASN A 60 -16.04 -4.88 -1.04
CA ASN A 60 -17.01 -5.82 -0.52
C ASN A 60 -16.39 -6.78 0.51
N GLY A 61 -15.15 -7.21 0.29
CA GLY A 61 -14.37 -7.97 1.26
C GLY A 61 -14.19 -7.20 2.56
N LYS A 62 -13.76 -5.94 2.47
CA LYS A 62 -13.64 -5.03 3.62
C LYS A 62 -14.99 -4.78 4.29
N ARG A 63 -16.05 -4.53 3.52
CA ARG A 63 -17.42 -4.33 4.03
C ARG A 63 -17.90 -5.54 4.83
N ARG A 64 -17.64 -6.76 4.34
CA ARG A 64 -18.01 -8.01 5.03
C ARG A 64 -17.20 -8.22 6.30
N MET A 65 -15.89 -7.98 6.25
CA MET A 65 -14.98 -8.12 7.39
C MET A 65 -15.28 -7.10 8.50
N ASN A 66 -15.62 -5.87 8.12
CA ASN A 66 -15.90 -4.77 9.05
C ASN A 66 -17.38 -4.68 9.45
N TYR A 67 -18.22 -5.62 9.00
CA TYR A 67 -19.64 -5.62 9.37
C TYR A 67 -19.79 -6.07 10.83
N ILE A 68 -20.19 -5.13 11.67
CA ILE A 68 -20.52 -5.40 13.08
C ILE A 68 -21.93 -5.98 13.13
N ARG A 69 -22.02 -7.30 13.33
CA ARG A 69 -23.32 -8.00 13.49
C ARG A 69 -23.92 -7.76 14.87
N ASP A 70 -23.09 -7.82 15.90
CA ASP A 70 -23.44 -7.51 17.28
C ASP A 70 -22.19 -7.05 18.03
N ILE A 71 -22.42 -6.42 19.18
CA ILE A 71 -21.36 -5.96 20.09
C ILE A 71 -21.87 -6.08 21.53
N SER A 72 -20.96 -6.26 22.49
CA SER A 72 -21.29 -6.32 23.91
C SER A 72 -20.82 -5.05 24.61
N PHE A 73 -21.74 -4.33 25.25
CA PHE A 73 -21.42 -3.23 26.16
C PHE A 73 -21.69 -3.69 27.59
N ASN A 74 -20.66 -3.69 28.45
CA ASN A 74 -20.78 -4.06 29.88
C ASN A 74 -21.48 -5.42 30.12
N GLY A 75 -21.27 -6.39 29.23
CA GLY A 75 -21.87 -7.74 29.31
C GLY A 75 -23.27 -7.87 28.67
N ILE A 76 -23.85 -6.78 28.17
CA ILE A 76 -25.14 -6.79 27.46
C ILE A 76 -24.86 -6.81 25.96
N ARG A 77 -25.37 -7.84 25.28
CA ARG A 77 -25.23 -8.01 23.82
C ARG A 77 -26.29 -7.19 23.09
N CYS A 78 -25.84 -6.30 22.20
CA CYS A 78 -26.70 -5.50 21.34
C CYS A 78 -26.49 -5.89 19.87
N SER A 79 -27.58 -6.17 19.17
CA SER A 79 -27.61 -6.43 17.73
C SER A 79 -28.38 -5.37 16.94
N ASP A 80 -29.17 -4.53 17.61
CA ASP A 80 -29.89 -3.44 16.95
C ASP A 80 -28.91 -2.33 16.52
N PRO A 81 -28.92 -1.89 15.26
CA PRO A 81 -27.99 -0.87 14.76
C PRO A 81 -28.04 0.46 15.53
N THR A 82 -29.20 0.83 16.06
CA THR A 82 -29.40 2.08 16.81
C THR A 82 -28.75 1.96 18.18
N ASP A 83 -28.94 0.83 18.84
CA ASP A 83 -28.32 0.53 20.14
C ASP A 83 -26.79 0.38 20.02
N ILE A 84 -26.31 -0.27 18.96
CA ILE A 84 -24.87 -0.35 18.66
C ILE A 84 -24.29 1.06 18.51
N ARG A 85 -24.93 1.91 17.70
CA ARG A 85 -24.48 3.29 17.48
C ARG A 85 -24.45 4.09 18.77
N ASN A 86 -25.52 4.04 19.56
CA ASN A 86 -25.63 4.77 20.82
C ASN A 86 -24.61 4.27 21.86
N GLY A 87 -24.43 2.94 21.97
CA GLY A 87 -23.45 2.33 22.86
C GLY A 87 -22.02 2.71 22.51
N VAL A 88 -21.65 2.68 21.22
CA VAL A 88 -20.31 3.12 20.76
C VAL A 88 -20.10 4.59 21.08
N LEU A 89 -21.08 5.45 20.78
CA LEU A 89 -20.97 6.88 21.06
C LEU A 89 -20.80 7.16 22.55
N ASN A 90 -21.61 6.53 23.39
CA ASN A 90 -21.55 6.73 24.83
C ASN A 90 -20.23 6.20 25.43
N PHE A 91 -19.75 5.05 24.95
CA PHE A 91 -18.47 4.48 25.35
C PHE A 91 -17.32 5.46 25.08
N PHE A 92 -17.19 5.95 23.85
CA PHE A 92 -16.08 6.84 23.50
C PHE A 92 -16.21 8.21 24.14
N LYS A 93 -17.42 8.79 24.25
CA LYS A 93 -17.63 10.03 25.01
C LYS A 93 -17.07 9.90 26.42
N ASN A 94 -17.53 8.89 27.16
CA ASN A 94 -17.06 8.66 28.52
C ASN A 94 -15.56 8.38 28.56
N HIS A 95 -15.01 7.57 27.66
CA HIS A 95 -13.59 7.25 27.62
C HIS A 95 -12.72 8.50 27.41
N PHE A 96 -13.09 9.39 26.49
CA PHE A 96 -12.34 10.63 26.24
C PHE A 96 -12.59 11.72 27.28
N ASP A 97 -13.73 11.69 27.99
CA ASP A 97 -14.04 12.65 29.06
C ASP A 97 -13.44 12.24 30.42
N THR A 98 -13.26 10.94 30.68
CA THR A 98 -12.80 10.40 31.98
C THR A 98 -11.30 10.13 32.05
N GLU A 99 -10.66 9.80 30.93
CA GLU A 99 -9.21 9.63 30.90
C GLU A 99 -8.55 10.97 30.57
N SER A 100 -7.65 11.44 31.44
CA SER A 100 -6.72 12.50 31.06
C SER A 100 -5.79 11.94 29.98
N TRP A 101 -6.24 12.01 28.72
CA TRP A 101 -5.47 11.54 27.59
C TRP A 101 -4.17 12.35 27.55
N SER A 102 -3.07 11.74 27.98
CA SER A 102 -1.74 12.33 27.80
C SER A 102 -1.43 12.26 26.31
N ARG A 103 -1.88 13.28 25.58
CA ARG A 103 -1.57 13.40 24.17
C ARG A 103 -0.08 13.62 24.15
N SER A 104 0.67 12.65 23.61
CA SER A 104 2.10 12.81 23.40
C SER A 104 2.28 14.03 22.53
N THR A 105 2.71 15.13 23.14
CA THR A 105 2.99 16.36 22.42
C THR A 105 4.15 16.05 21.52
N ILE A 106 3.88 15.91 20.22
CA ILE A 106 4.94 15.82 19.22
C ILE A 106 5.70 17.14 19.34
N LYS A 107 6.90 17.06 19.92
CA LYS A 107 7.72 18.25 20.12
C LYS A 107 7.94 18.90 18.76
N LYS A 108 7.69 20.20 18.69
CA LYS A 108 7.96 21.01 17.49
C LYS A 108 9.43 20.77 17.11
N GLY A 109 9.67 20.25 15.90
CA GLY A 109 11.00 19.88 15.41
C GLY A 109 11.28 18.36 15.28
N VAL A 110 10.42 17.48 15.81
CA VAL A 110 10.54 16.02 15.58
C VAL A 110 10.06 15.62 14.18
N LEU A 111 9.10 16.36 13.63
CA LEU A 111 8.62 16.18 12.26
C LEU A 111 9.11 17.33 11.41
N LYS A 112 9.61 17.01 10.21
CA LYS A 112 9.90 18.01 9.18
C LYS A 112 8.58 18.75 8.86
N LEU A 113 8.51 20.01 9.25
CA LEU A 113 7.39 20.88 8.89
C LEU A 113 7.54 21.22 7.40
N LEU A 114 6.46 21.02 6.64
CA LEU A 114 6.42 21.42 5.24
C LEU A 114 6.60 22.93 5.14
N SER A 115 7.36 23.37 4.14
CA SER A 115 7.43 24.78 3.77
C SER A 115 6.05 25.29 3.34
N LEU A 116 5.90 26.61 3.29
CA LEU A 116 4.65 27.21 2.85
C LEU A 116 4.35 26.83 1.39
N GLU A 117 5.37 26.82 0.53
CA GLU A 117 5.29 26.35 -0.85
C GLU A 117 4.86 24.88 -0.95
N GLU A 118 5.43 23.99 -0.11
CA GLU A 118 5.05 22.58 -0.12
C GLU A 118 3.58 22.42 0.28
N LYS A 119 3.09 23.16 1.29
CA LYS A 119 1.68 23.13 1.70
C LYS A 119 0.75 23.60 0.58
N VAL A 120 1.08 24.72 -0.05
CA VAL A 120 0.30 25.28 -1.17
C VAL A 120 0.30 24.33 -2.37
N ALA A 121 1.41 23.65 -2.64
CA ALA A 121 1.49 22.63 -3.69
C ALA A 121 0.60 21.41 -3.42
N PHE A 122 0.38 21.05 -2.14
CA PHE A 122 -0.56 19.99 -1.77
C PHE A 122 -2.02 20.43 -1.78
N GLU A 123 -2.30 21.73 -1.63
CA GLU A 123 -3.64 22.32 -1.70
C GLU A 123 -4.03 22.79 -3.10
N GLY A 124 -3.11 22.71 -4.08
CA GLY A 124 -3.38 23.04 -5.47
C GLY A 124 -4.30 22.04 -6.15
N ASP A 125 -5.11 22.52 -7.10
CA ASP A 125 -5.97 21.66 -7.90
C ASP A 125 -5.13 20.61 -8.64
N LEU A 126 -5.58 19.35 -8.57
CA LEU A 126 -5.00 18.25 -9.33
C LEU A 126 -5.15 18.55 -10.83
N THR A 127 -4.12 19.13 -11.44
CA THR A 127 -4.12 19.32 -12.88
C THR A 127 -4.05 17.95 -13.52
N LYS A 128 -5.11 17.60 -14.27
CA LYS A 128 -5.17 16.38 -15.07
C LYS A 128 -4.03 16.43 -16.09
N GLU A 129 -3.05 15.53 -15.94
CA GLU A 129 -2.20 15.09 -17.06
C GLU A 129 -3.03 14.29 -18.07
#